data_AF-A0A1D8P6Y8-F1
#
_entry.id   AF-A0A1D8P6Y8-F1
#
_cell.length_a   1.000
_cell.length_b   1.000
_cell.length_c   1.000
_cell.angle_alpha   90.00
_cell.angle_beta   90.00
_cell.angle_gamma   90.00
#
_symmetry.space_group_name_H-M   'P 1'
#
loop_
_entity.id
_entity.type
_entity.pdbx_description
1 polymer ?
#
loop_
_entity_poly.entity_id
_entity_poly.type
_entity_poly.pdbx_seq_one_letter_code
_entity_poly.pdbx_strand_id
1 'polypeptide(L)'
;MKIKLIQIFIFLISYISYTQNFQTVEEVNYECAQLGFATNEEAEITVDRILDEIGVFRNFVLQECPNINNAIAKNIESSSGEKIRYILYDNEFFENINNKASNDWAAISILAHEIAHHLNGHALNNKGSNHRFELEADFSSGFYLAKMGATLEEAQSAIQTLRYEKATHTHPAKVDRLREIEKGWLKASGNKKKIIEEPKVKIIKKIDLYDVDEKLSSDYFKKGNEEYERKNYSASAEYFLKSYQYGGKKELGSLYFSAYISFFAGNYIESLKRYEVLLDNGYNENLKDVYKFIALNHLNMEDNYKALKAFSKANEYNTDDYDLIIYEANLYFKLGNNVKFREKLEQALKLKPYDPKLHYNLGVLHLEVDNYERAEQYFKKSIELKPNDNTDAYTNLVVTILSGEDYLIERMNGLGISPEENKEYDKLALERIELYKRVKPYLEYILVEAPNNVEIRNTLNNVNKVINKSKK
;
A
#
# COMPACT_ATOMS: atom_id res chain seq x y z
N MET A 1 -24.54 2.56 -39.57
CA MET A 1 -24.56 1.15 -39.15
C MET A 1 -23.22 0.80 -38.53
N LYS A 2 -23.15 0.71 -37.19
CA LYS A 2 -22.31 -0.17 -36.38
C LYS A 2 -22.46 0.26 -34.92
N ILE A 3 -23.45 -0.33 -34.28
CA ILE A 3 -23.60 -0.42 -32.83
C ILE A 3 -22.41 -1.26 -32.34
N LYS A 4 -21.59 -0.75 -31.42
CA LYS A 4 -20.69 -1.59 -30.63
C LYS A 4 -21.33 -1.81 -29.28
N LEU A 5 -21.69 -3.07 -29.03
CA LEU A 5 -22.25 -3.56 -27.79
C LEU A 5 -21.35 -3.23 -26.60
N ILE A 6 -21.98 -2.65 -25.60
CA ILE A 6 -21.65 -2.75 -24.18
C ILE A 6 -22.01 -4.18 -23.75
N GLN A 7 -21.03 -4.95 -23.24
CA GLN A 7 -21.12 -6.19 -22.44
C GLN A 7 -19.68 -6.74 -22.40
N ILE A 8 -18.95 -6.80 -21.28
CA ILE A 8 -19.09 -7.70 -20.13
C ILE A 8 -18.22 -7.10 -19.01
N PHE A 9 -18.82 -6.60 -17.92
CA PHE A 9 -18.10 -6.31 -16.67
C PHE A 9 -19.02 -6.43 -15.43
N ILE A 10 -19.95 -7.39 -15.45
CA ILE A 10 -20.94 -7.59 -14.37
C ILE A 10 -20.89 -9.02 -13.79
N PHE A 11 -20.17 -9.99 -14.36
CA PHE A 11 -20.26 -11.38 -13.92
C PHE A 11 -19.17 -11.90 -12.95
N LEU A 12 -18.15 -11.09 -12.59
CA LEU A 12 -17.10 -11.53 -11.65
C LEU A 12 -17.36 -11.16 -10.19
N ILE A 13 -18.24 -10.20 -9.90
CA ILE A 13 -18.51 -9.75 -8.52
C ILE A 13 -19.58 -10.62 -7.84
N SER A 14 -20.49 -11.23 -8.60
CA SER A 14 -21.59 -12.02 -8.06
C SER A 14 -21.19 -13.41 -7.53
N TYR A 15 -20.11 -14.01 -8.05
CA TYR A 15 -19.68 -15.36 -7.65
C TYR A 15 -18.71 -15.38 -6.46
N ILE A 16 -17.89 -14.35 -6.28
CA ILE A 16 -16.94 -14.23 -5.13
C ILE A 16 -17.71 -14.21 -3.80
N SER A 17 -18.89 -13.59 -3.77
CA SER A 17 -19.75 -13.53 -2.59
C SER A 17 -20.40 -14.88 -2.24
N TYR A 18 -20.59 -15.78 -3.21
CA TYR A 18 -21.30 -17.05 -2.98
C TYR A 18 -20.46 -18.05 -2.18
N THR A 19 -19.15 -18.15 -2.46
CA THR A 19 -18.25 -19.11 -1.81
C THR A 19 -17.74 -18.64 -0.44
N GLN A 20 -17.61 -17.33 -0.25
CA GLN A 20 -17.41 -16.74 1.09
C GLN A 20 -18.59 -17.04 2.05
N ASN A 21 -19.75 -17.46 1.53
CA ASN A 21 -20.94 -17.73 2.34
C ASN A 21 -21.10 -19.18 2.81
N PHE A 22 -20.32 -20.17 2.32
CA PHE A 22 -20.46 -21.57 2.79
C PHE A 22 -20.34 -21.69 4.32
N GLN A 23 -21.42 -22.03 5.02
CA GLN A 23 -21.41 -22.18 6.47
C GLN A 23 -21.31 -23.65 6.89
N THR A 24 -21.78 -24.58 6.05
CA THR A 24 -21.93 -26.00 6.42
C THR A 24 -21.18 -26.94 5.49
N VAL A 25 -20.82 -28.12 6.01
CA VAL A 25 -20.15 -29.19 5.24
C VAL A 25 -21.07 -29.72 4.14
N GLU A 26 -22.37 -29.74 4.38
CA GLU A 26 -23.39 -30.15 3.41
C GLU A 26 -23.45 -29.21 2.21
N GLU A 27 -23.30 -27.90 2.39
CA GLU A 27 -23.21 -26.91 1.29
C GLU A 27 -21.96 -27.12 0.44
N VAL A 28 -20.80 -27.36 1.07
CA VAL A 28 -19.56 -27.69 0.34
C VAL A 28 -19.71 -28.99 -0.43
N ASN A 29 -20.27 -30.03 0.18
CA ASN A 29 -20.48 -31.30 -0.49
C ASN A 29 -21.48 -31.17 -1.64
N TYR A 30 -22.52 -30.35 -1.51
CA TYR A 30 -23.50 -30.16 -2.59
C TYR A 30 -22.91 -29.40 -3.79
N GLU A 31 -22.17 -28.33 -3.54
CA GLU A 31 -21.64 -27.45 -4.59
C GLU A 31 -20.31 -27.93 -5.18
N CYS A 32 -19.45 -28.55 -4.37
CA CYS A 32 -18.10 -28.95 -4.76
C CYS A 32 -17.97 -30.45 -5.12
N ALA A 33 -18.95 -31.32 -4.82
CA ALA A 33 -18.84 -32.77 -5.11
C ALA A 33 -19.21 -33.18 -6.55
N GLN A 34 -19.27 -32.24 -7.50
CA GLN A 34 -19.56 -32.52 -8.91
C GLN A 34 -18.60 -33.53 -9.57
N LEU A 35 -17.44 -33.81 -8.94
CA LEU A 35 -16.41 -34.74 -9.43
C LEU A 35 -16.31 -36.07 -8.66
N GLY A 36 -17.16 -36.31 -7.65
CA GLY A 36 -17.20 -37.58 -6.92
C GLY A 36 -15.92 -37.88 -6.13
N PHE A 37 -15.70 -37.19 -5.00
CA PHE A 37 -14.69 -37.46 -3.94
C PHE A 37 -13.21 -37.67 -4.34
N ALA A 38 -12.85 -37.70 -5.62
CA ALA A 38 -11.49 -37.78 -6.07
C ALA A 38 -10.89 -36.36 -6.04
N THR A 39 -10.05 -36.08 -5.05
CA THR A 39 -9.18 -34.91 -5.07
C THR A 39 -8.11 -35.09 -6.15
N ASN A 40 -7.64 -33.98 -6.72
CA ASN A 40 -6.50 -34.04 -7.64
C ASN A 40 -5.26 -34.54 -6.86
N GLU A 41 -4.78 -35.73 -7.20
CA GLU A 41 -3.62 -36.39 -6.57
C GLU A 41 -2.38 -35.49 -6.53
N GLU A 42 -2.18 -34.66 -7.55
CA GLU A 42 -1.06 -33.72 -7.62
C GLU A 42 -1.17 -32.59 -6.59
N ALA A 43 -2.38 -32.09 -6.33
CA ALA A 43 -2.63 -31.07 -5.33
C ALA A 43 -2.40 -31.63 -3.91
N GLU A 44 -2.81 -32.88 -3.67
CA GLU A 44 -2.56 -33.59 -2.41
C GLU A 44 -1.07 -33.78 -2.15
N ILE A 45 -0.33 -34.31 -3.14
CA ILE A 45 1.13 -34.48 -3.06
C ILE A 45 1.83 -33.13 -2.82
N THR A 46 1.36 -32.07 -3.49
CA THR A 46 1.92 -30.72 -3.33
C THR A 46 1.71 -30.19 -1.91
N VAL A 47 0.51 -30.34 -1.34
CA VAL A 47 0.21 -29.94 0.03
C VAL A 47 1.07 -30.72 1.01
N ASP A 48 1.15 -32.05 0.88
CA ASP A 48 1.94 -32.88 1.77
C ASP A 48 3.44 -32.49 1.71
N ARG A 49 3.97 -32.21 0.52
CA ARG A 49 5.34 -31.70 0.35
C ARG A 49 5.55 -30.34 1.04
N ILE A 50 4.59 -29.41 0.96
CA ILE A 50 4.67 -28.12 1.68
C ILE A 50 4.75 -28.37 3.19
N LEU A 51 3.86 -29.22 3.71
CA LEU A 51 3.72 -29.50 5.14
C LEU A 51 4.95 -30.23 5.71
N ASP A 52 5.53 -31.17 4.95
CA ASP A 52 6.75 -31.88 5.30
C ASP A 52 7.96 -30.94 5.45
N GLU A 53 8.15 -30.01 4.51
CA GLU A 53 9.26 -29.05 4.54
C GLU A 53 9.19 -28.09 5.74
N ILE A 54 7.98 -27.78 6.19
CA ILE A 54 7.75 -26.88 7.34
C ILE A 54 7.59 -27.65 8.66
N GLY A 55 7.51 -28.98 8.60
CA GLY A 55 7.45 -29.87 9.76
C GLY A 55 6.15 -29.79 10.55
N VAL A 56 5.02 -29.61 9.86
CA VAL A 56 3.69 -29.56 10.49
C VAL A 56 2.77 -30.66 9.97
N PHE A 57 1.93 -31.20 10.83
CA PHE A 57 0.95 -32.21 10.42
C PHE A 57 -0.29 -31.54 9.81
N ARG A 58 -0.84 -32.19 8.78
CA ARG A 58 -2.08 -31.75 8.15
C ARG A 58 -3.25 -31.83 9.13
N ASN A 59 -4.01 -30.74 9.23
CA ASN A 59 -5.21 -30.65 10.06
C ASN A 59 -6.40 -29.99 9.34
N PHE A 60 -6.37 -30.03 8.00
CA PHE A 60 -7.40 -29.50 7.13
C PHE A 60 -7.67 -30.45 5.97
N VAL A 61 -8.89 -30.37 5.44
CA VAL A 61 -9.34 -31.07 4.24
C VAL A 61 -9.02 -30.21 3.03
N LEU A 62 -8.39 -30.78 2.00
CA LEU A 62 -8.23 -30.13 0.71
C LEU A 62 -9.37 -30.61 -0.17
N GLN A 63 -10.11 -29.71 -0.81
CA GLN A 63 -11.27 -30.07 -1.61
C GLN A 63 -11.29 -29.25 -2.89
N GLU A 64 -11.29 -29.95 -4.02
CA GLU A 64 -11.53 -29.29 -5.30
C GLU A 64 -12.99 -28.82 -5.36
N CYS A 65 -13.19 -27.59 -5.81
CA CYS A 65 -14.48 -26.96 -6.00
C CYS A 65 -14.48 -26.22 -7.35
N PRO A 66 -14.99 -26.84 -8.42
CA PRO A 66 -14.96 -26.24 -9.76
C PRO A 66 -15.77 -24.94 -9.85
N ASN A 67 -15.36 -24.05 -10.76
CA ASN A 67 -16.03 -22.77 -11.10
C ASN A 67 -15.96 -21.67 -10.02
N ILE A 68 -15.20 -21.87 -8.93
CA ILE A 68 -15.00 -20.80 -7.94
C ILE A 68 -13.93 -19.79 -8.39
N ASN A 69 -13.13 -20.13 -9.41
CA ASN A 69 -12.06 -19.30 -9.97
C ASN A 69 -11.09 -18.75 -8.90
N ASN A 70 -10.85 -19.53 -7.85
CA ASN A 70 -10.10 -19.09 -6.66
C ASN A 70 -9.60 -20.27 -5.81
N ALA A 71 -8.83 -19.98 -4.77
CA ALA A 71 -8.61 -20.86 -3.62
C ALA A 71 -8.93 -20.12 -2.30
N ILE A 72 -9.36 -20.83 -1.27
CA ILE A 72 -9.75 -20.23 0.01
C ILE A 72 -9.63 -21.18 1.20
N ALA A 73 -9.00 -20.72 2.27
CA ALA A 73 -8.97 -21.34 3.59
C ALA A 73 -10.19 -20.94 4.45
N LYS A 74 -10.93 -21.94 4.97
CA LYS A 74 -12.15 -21.70 5.75
C LYS A 74 -12.37 -22.72 6.87
N ASN A 75 -13.08 -22.30 7.92
CA ASN A 75 -13.61 -23.20 8.94
C ASN A 75 -15.12 -23.39 8.73
N ILE A 76 -15.55 -24.63 8.63
CA ILE A 76 -16.91 -25.00 8.23
C ILE A 76 -17.52 -25.89 9.31
N GLU A 77 -18.74 -25.59 9.71
CA GLU A 77 -19.43 -26.34 10.77
C GLU A 77 -20.02 -27.64 10.21
N SER A 78 -19.75 -28.76 10.87
CA SER A 78 -20.35 -30.05 10.56
C SER A 78 -21.69 -30.21 11.26
N SER A 79 -22.48 -31.20 10.84
CA SER A 79 -23.77 -31.55 11.47
C SER A 79 -23.68 -31.94 12.96
N SER A 80 -22.47 -32.23 13.49
CA SER A 80 -22.21 -32.45 14.92
C SER A 80 -21.82 -31.17 15.69
N GLY A 81 -21.72 -30.02 15.03
CA GLY A 81 -21.26 -28.75 15.60
C GLY A 81 -19.73 -28.58 15.68
N GLU A 82 -18.97 -29.54 15.15
CA GLU A 82 -17.51 -29.44 15.05
C GLU A 82 -17.10 -28.56 13.86
N LYS A 83 -16.12 -27.66 14.07
CA LYS A 83 -15.53 -26.84 12.99
C LYS A 83 -14.40 -27.59 12.29
N ILE A 84 -14.61 -27.91 11.03
CA ILE A 84 -13.64 -28.57 10.15
C ILE A 84 -12.91 -27.52 9.31
N ARG A 85 -11.58 -27.62 9.22
CA ARG A 85 -10.75 -26.73 8.38
C ARG A 85 -10.76 -27.24 6.95
N TYR A 86 -11.09 -26.37 6.00
CA TYR A 86 -11.06 -26.64 4.56
C TYR A 86 -10.11 -25.70 3.84
N ILE A 87 -9.43 -26.20 2.82
CA ILE A 87 -8.92 -25.40 1.71
C ILE A 87 -9.72 -25.82 0.47
N LEU A 88 -10.54 -24.91 -0.03
CA LEU A 88 -11.31 -25.10 -1.26
C LEU A 88 -10.54 -24.49 -2.42
N TYR A 89 -10.39 -25.18 -3.55
CA TYR A 89 -9.66 -24.65 -4.70
C TYR A 89 -10.27 -25.06 -6.04
N ASP A 90 -10.09 -24.24 -7.06
CA ASP A 90 -10.48 -24.54 -8.44
C ASP A 90 -9.27 -24.99 -9.26
N ASN A 91 -9.30 -26.21 -9.81
CA ASN A 91 -8.19 -26.75 -10.59
C ASN A 91 -8.00 -25.99 -11.92
N GLU A 92 -9.07 -25.58 -12.58
CA GLU A 92 -8.98 -24.82 -13.84
C GLU A 92 -8.35 -23.44 -13.58
N PHE A 93 -8.63 -22.84 -12.43
CA PHE A 93 -7.96 -21.60 -11.99
C PHE A 93 -6.45 -21.79 -11.81
N PHE A 94 -6.02 -22.90 -11.20
CA PHE A 94 -4.60 -23.22 -11.03
C PHE A 94 -3.90 -23.46 -12.37
N GLU A 95 -4.49 -24.21 -13.29
CA GLU A 95 -3.94 -24.38 -14.63
C GLU A 95 -3.79 -23.03 -15.35
N ASN A 96 -4.81 -22.17 -15.26
CA ASN A 96 -4.81 -20.85 -15.86
C ASN A 96 -3.72 -19.93 -15.29
N ILE A 97 -3.46 -20.00 -13.98
CA ILE A 97 -2.43 -19.15 -13.36
C ILE A 97 -1.02 -19.67 -13.66
N ASN A 98 -0.82 -20.99 -13.65
CA ASN A 98 0.45 -21.60 -14.04
C ASN A 98 0.80 -21.27 -15.49
N ASN A 99 -0.18 -21.35 -16.39
CA ASN A 99 -0.01 -20.96 -17.80
C ASN A 99 0.38 -19.48 -17.96
N LYS A 100 -0.24 -18.58 -17.19
CA LYS A 100 0.11 -17.14 -17.22
C LYS A 100 1.51 -16.87 -16.65
N ALA A 101 1.89 -17.59 -15.59
CA ALA A 101 3.17 -17.47 -14.94
C ALA A 101 4.30 -18.22 -15.70
N SER A 102 3.93 -19.13 -16.60
CA SER A 102 4.84 -20.05 -17.28
C SER A 102 5.66 -20.92 -16.32
N ASN A 103 5.07 -21.30 -15.17
CA ASN A 103 5.65 -22.21 -14.18
C ASN A 103 4.56 -22.76 -13.24
N ASP A 104 4.82 -23.91 -12.63
CA ASP A 104 3.87 -24.56 -11.70
C ASP A 104 3.90 -23.95 -10.29
N TRP A 105 4.96 -23.20 -9.96
CA TRP A 105 5.12 -22.55 -8.67
C TRP A 105 4.04 -21.50 -8.37
N ALA A 106 3.34 -20.99 -9.39
CA ALA A 106 2.26 -20.04 -9.18
C ALA A 106 1.09 -20.65 -8.37
N ALA A 107 0.58 -21.81 -8.79
CA ALA A 107 -0.46 -22.53 -8.05
C ALA A 107 0.04 -23.01 -6.68
N ILE A 108 1.29 -23.50 -6.60
CA ILE A 108 1.91 -23.93 -5.34
C ILE A 108 2.00 -22.75 -4.36
N SER A 109 2.33 -21.55 -4.84
CA SER A 109 2.39 -20.33 -4.03
C SER A 109 1.04 -19.95 -3.45
N ILE A 110 -0.06 -20.16 -4.19
CA ILE A 110 -1.42 -19.92 -3.70
C ILE A 110 -1.79 -20.95 -2.63
N LEU A 111 -1.52 -22.24 -2.86
CA LEU A 111 -1.75 -23.27 -1.85
C LEU A 111 -0.96 -23.00 -0.55
N ALA A 112 0.31 -22.62 -0.68
CA ALA A 112 1.15 -22.25 0.47
C ALA A 112 0.60 -21.03 1.23
N HIS A 113 -0.01 -20.08 0.51
CA HIS A 113 -0.69 -18.92 1.08
C HIS A 113 -1.95 -19.32 1.87
N GLU A 114 -2.82 -20.17 1.32
CA GLU A 114 -4.01 -20.66 2.02
C GLU A 114 -3.66 -21.52 3.25
N ILE A 115 -2.61 -22.34 3.17
CA ILE A 115 -2.08 -23.07 4.33
C ILE A 115 -1.66 -22.10 5.44
N ALA A 116 -1.01 -20.98 5.08
CA ALA A 116 -0.60 -19.98 6.06
C ALA A 116 -1.79 -19.33 6.79
N HIS A 117 -2.93 -19.12 6.11
CA HIS A 117 -4.14 -18.62 6.77
C HIS A 117 -4.64 -19.55 7.87
N HIS A 118 -4.54 -20.87 7.69
CA HIS A 118 -4.89 -21.84 8.73
C HIS A 118 -3.87 -21.90 9.87
N LEU A 119 -2.58 -21.86 9.54
CA LEU A 119 -1.51 -21.95 10.54
C LEU A 119 -1.43 -20.70 11.42
N ASN A 120 -1.69 -19.51 10.85
CA ASN A 120 -1.71 -18.24 11.58
C ASN A 120 -3.05 -17.95 12.27
N GLY A 121 -4.04 -18.84 12.12
CA GLY A 121 -5.35 -18.69 12.76
C GLY A 121 -6.25 -17.61 12.14
N HIS A 122 -5.93 -17.15 10.92
CA HIS A 122 -6.71 -16.14 10.21
C HIS A 122 -8.14 -16.62 9.93
N ALA A 123 -8.30 -17.92 9.61
CA ALA A 123 -9.59 -18.53 9.31
C ALA A 123 -10.53 -18.65 10.54
N LEU A 124 -10.08 -18.38 11.77
CA LEU A 124 -10.86 -18.61 13.00
C LEU A 124 -11.92 -17.54 13.31
N ASN A 125 -11.78 -16.33 12.75
CA ASN A 125 -12.53 -15.16 13.22
C ASN A 125 -13.79 -14.83 12.41
N ASN A 126 -14.08 -15.55 11.32
CA ASN A 126 -15.22 -15.31 10.40
C ASN A 126 -15.34 -13.84 9.88
N LYS A 127 -14.30 -13.00 10.04
CA LYS A 127 -14.31 -11.57 9.66
C LYS A 127 -13.83 -11.33 8.23
N GLY A 128 -13.55 -12.40 7.48
CA GLY A 128 -13.00 -12.32 6.13
C GLY A 128 -11.53 -11.88 6.11
N SER A 129 -11.00 -11.75 4.90
CA SER A 129 -9.63 -11.31 4.65
C SER A 129 -9.43 -9.84 5.03
N ASN A 130 -8.29 -9.53 5.65
CA ASN A 130 -7.81 -8.16 5.83
C ASN A 130 -6.35 -8.06 5.42
N HIS A 131 -5.88 -6.85 5.11
CA HIS A 131 -4.55 -6.66 4.54
C HIS A 131 -3.41 -7.20 5.42
N ARG A 132 -3.56 -7.14 6.75
CA ARG A 132 -2.54 -7.65 7.65
C ARG A 132 -2.41 -9.17 7.52
N PHE A 133 -3.53 -9.89 7.49
CA PHE A 133 -3.54 -11.35 7.36
C PHE A 133 -3.01 -11.81 6.00
N GLU A 134 -3.37 -11.11 4.92
CA GLU A 134 -2.84 -11.38 3.58
C GLU A 134 -1.31 -11.24 3.54
N LEU A 135 -0.77 -10.16 4.14
CA LEU A 135 0.68 -9.93 4.19
C LEU A 135 1.41 -10.95 5.08
N GLU A 136 0.81 -11.36 6.20
CA GLU A 136 1.35 -12.43 7.06
C GLU A 136 1.34 -13.80 6.33
N ALA A 137 0.31 -14.07 5.53
CA ALA A 137 0.22 -15.27 4.71
C ALA A 137 1.18 -15.24 3.51
N ASP A 138 1.38 -14.08 2.86
CA ASP A 138 2.39 -13.88 1.81
C ASP A 138 3.81 -14.13 2.32
N PHE A 139 4.14 -13.59 3.51
CA PHE A 139 5.40 -13.87 4.17
C PHE A 139 5.61 -15.37 4.41
N SER A 140 4.58 -16.04 4.91
CA SER A 140 4.64 -17.47 5.20
C SER A 140 4.80 -18.28 3.91
N SER A 141 4.03 -17.95 2.86
CA SER A 141 4.13 -18.58 1.54
C SER A 141 5.55 -18.48 0.98
N GLY A 142 6.15 -17.28 0.98
CA GLY A 142 7.55 -17.11 0.54
C GLY A 142 8.55 -17.95 1.34
N PHE A 143 8.35 -18.06 2.66
CA PHE A 143 9.17 -18.91 3.52
C PHE A 143 9.03 -20.40 3.18
N TYR A 144 7.81 -20.88 2.91
CA TYR A 144 7.53 -22.28 2.56
C TYR A 144 8.15 -22.63 1.20
N LEU A 145 7.93 -21.79 0.20
CA LEU A 145 8.44 -22.00 -1.16
C LEU A 145 9.97 -22.02 -1.21
N ALA A 146 10.65 -21.17 -0.44
CA ALA A 146 12.10 -21.20 -0.32
C ALA A 146 12.62 -22.54 0.23
N LYS A 147 11.97 -23.09 1.26
CA LYS A 147 12.34 -24.40 1.81
C LYS A 147 12.14 -25.52 0.79
N MET A 148 11.07 -25.44 0.01
CA MET A 148 10.79 -26.37 -1.08
C MET A 148 11.74 -26.22 -2.29
N GLY A 149 12.62 -25.22 -2.29
CA GLY A 149 13.62 -25.01 -3.34
C GLY A 149 13.21 -24.09 -4.48
N ALA A 150 12.09 -23.36 -4.36
CA ALA A 150 11.70 -22.36 -5.35
C ALA A 150 12.73 -21.22 -5.41
N THR A 151 12.98 -20.69 -6.62
CA THR A 151 13.63 -19.39 -6.77
C THR A 151 12.72 -18.26 -6.29
N LEU A 152 13.28 -17.07 -6.04
CA LEU A 152 12.48 -15.91 -5.65
C LEU A 152 11.48 -15.51 -6.75
N GLU A 153 11.89 -15.62 -8.02
CA GLU A 153 11.04 -15.30 -9.18
C GLU A 153 9.85 -16.25 -9.25
N GLU A 154 10.09 -17.55 -9.07
CA GLU A 154 9.05 -18.57 -8.98
C GLU A 154 8.12 -18.34 -7.78
N ALA A 155 8.67 -17.99 -6.61
CA ALA A 155 7.87 -17.70 -5.41
C ALA A 155 6.96 -16.48 -5.58
N GLN A 156 7.33 -15.53 -6.45
CA GLN A 156 6.58 -14.32 -6.73
C GLN A 156 5.66 -14.44 -7.95
N SER A 157 5.75 -15.53 -8.71
CA SER A 157 5.19 -15.62 -10.07
C SER A 157 3.67 -15.50 -10.10
N ALA A 158 2.96 -16.08 -9.14
CA ALA A 158 1.50 -15.93 -9.01
C ALA A 158 1.09 -14.47 -8.88
N ILE A 159 1.73 -13.74 -7.97
CA ILE A 159 1.44 -12.33 -7.71
C ILE A 159 1.81 -11.46 -8.92
N GLN A 160 2.86 -11.80 -9.66
CA GLN A 160 3.24 -11.10 -10.89
C GLN A 160 2.17 -11.16 -11.97
N THR A 161 1.34 -12.22 -12.02
CA THR A 161 0.22 -12.34 -12.97
C THR A 161 -0.96 -11.40 -12.67
N LEU A 162 -1.02 -10.81 -11.46
CA LEU A 162 -2.08 -9.90 -11.07
C LEU A 162 -2.03 -8.62 -11.92
N ARG A 163 -3.19 -8.24 -12.46
CA ARG A 163 -3.35 -7.02 -13.28
C ARG A 163 -3.49 -5.74 -12.47
N TYR A 164 -3.86 -5.84 -11.19
CA TYR A 164 -4.02 -4.70 -10.32
C TYR A 164 -2.73 -4.43 -9.56
N GLU A 165 -2.31 -3.16 -9.52
CA GLU A 165 -1.08 -2.74 -8.83
C GLU A 165 -1.38 -2.14 -7.44
N LYS A 166 -2.58 -1.58 -7.24
CA LYS A 166 -3.00 -0.92 -6.01
C LYS A 166 -3.78 -1.84 -5.08
N ALA A 167 -3.74 -1.57 -3.78
CA ALA A 167 -4.56 -2.28 -2.79
C ALA A 167 -6.06 -2.14 -3.09
N THR A 168 -6.82 -3.17 -2.75
CA THR A 168 -8.29 -3.22 -2.79
C THR A 168 -8.83 -3.27 -1.36
N HIS A 169 -10.15 -3.33 -1.15
CA HIS A 169 -10.70 -3.46 0.20
C HIS A 169 -10.22 -4.75 0.91
N THR A 170 -10.08 -5.86 0.18
CA THR A 170 -9.74 -7.17 0.74
C THR A 170 -8.29 -7.57 0.54
N HIS A 171 -7.59 -7.06 -0.48
CA HIS A 171 -6.22 -7.49 -0.81
C HIS A 171 -5.22 -6.33 -0.80
N PRO A 172 -4.00 -6.52 -0.23
CA PRO A 172 -2.92 -5.53 -0.27
C PRO A 172 -2.44 -5.21 -1.69
N ALA A 173 -1.65 -4.13 -1.82
CA ALA A 173 -1.01 -3.78 -3.08
C ALA A 173 -0.04 -4.87 -3.54
N LYS A 174 0.06 -5.09 -4.85
CA LYS A 174 0.89 -6.14 -5.45
C LYS A 174 2.36 -6.08 -4.98
N VAL A 175 2.91 -4.88 -4.88
CA VAL A 175 4.30 -4.66 -4.40
C VAL A 175 4.48 -5.07 -2.94
N ASP A 176 3.51 -4.80 -2.07
CA ASP A 176 3.57 -5.23 -0.67
C ASP A 176 3.54 -6.76 -0.57
N ARG A 177 2.67 -7.42 -1.35
CA ARG A 177 2.59 -8.88 -1.43
C ARG A 177 3.91 -9.50 -1.90
N LEU A 178 4.47 -9.00 -3.00
CA LEU A 178 5.78 -9.43 -3.53
C LEU A 178 6.90 -9.29 -2.48
N ARG A 179 6.90 -8.19 -1.72
CA ARG A 179 7.91 -7.93 -0.68
C ARG A 179 7.77 -8.87 0.51
N GLU A 180 6.56 -9.15 0.96
CA GLU A 180 6.39 -10.08 2.09
C GLU A 180 6.81 -11.50 1.69
N ILE A 181 6.47 -11.95 0.48
CA ILE A 181 7.01 -13.19 -0.11
C ILE A 181 8.54 -13.19 -0.10
N GLU A 182 9.17 -12.12 -0.58
CA GLU A 182 10.64 -11.99 -0.59
C GLU A 182 11.23 -12.09 0.83
N LYS A 183 10.65 -11.39 1.81
CA LYS A 183 11.12 -11.46 3.21
C LYS A 183 11.03 -12.87 3.78
N GLY A 184 9.93 -13.56 3.53
CA GLY A 184 9.74 -14.96 3.92
C GLY A 184 10.80 -15.85 3.29
N TRP A 185 10.97 -15.72 1.98
CA TRP A 185 11.91 -16.48 1.17
C TRP A 185 13.36 -16.32 1.66
N LEU A 186 13.78 -15.08 1.92
CA LEU A 186 15.11 -14.75 2.44
C LEU A 186 15.34 -15.34 3.83
N LYS A 187 14.32 -15.32 4.70
CA LYS A 187 14.42 -15.86 6.05
C LYS A 187 14.60 -17.39 6.04
N ALA A 188 13.88 -18.10 5.18
CA ALA A 188 14.00 -19.56 5.04
C ALA A 188 15.37 -19.98 4.48
N SER A 189 15.94 -19.19 3.59
CA SER A 189 17.19 -19.50 2.87
C SER A 189 18.46 -19.43 3.74
N GLY A 190 18.36 -19.27 5.07
CA GLY A 190 19.47 -19.47 6.01
C GLY A 190 20.61 -18.44 5.96
N ASN A 191 20.39 -17.28 5.33
CA ASN A 191 21.27 -16.10 5.37
C ASN A 191 22.78 -16.39 5.13
N LYS A 192 23.14 -17.02 4.00
CA LYS A 192 24.44 -16.68 3.37
C LYS A 192 24.31 -15.27 2.82
N LYS A 193 25.23 -14.38 3.18
CA LYS A 193 25.44 -13.08 2.53
C LYS A 193 25.44 -13.25 1.00
N LYS A 194 24.27 -13.09 0.42
CA LYS A 194 23.97 -12.62 -0.91
C LYS A 194 22.74 -11.76 -0.70
N ILE A 195 22.98 -10.53 -0.24
CA ILE A 195 22.27 -9.43 -0.86
C ILE A 195 22.39 -9.74 -2.35
N ILE A 196 21.29 -10.09 -3.00
CA ILE A 196 21.26 -10.16 -4.45
C ILE A 196 21.76 -8.78 -4.87
N GLU A 197 23.01 -8.68 -5.29
CA GLU A 197 23.39 -7.58 -6.16
C GLU A 197 22.41 -7.73 -7.32
N GLU A 198 21.49 -6.78 -7.34
CA GLU A 198 20.49 -6.54 -8.36
C GLU A 198 21.09 -6.80 -9.74
N PRO A 199 20.28 -7.14 -10.76
CA PRO A 199 20.73 -6.96 -12.13
C PRO A 199 21.17 -5.51 -12.25
N LYS A 200 22.50 -5.33 -12.25
CA LYS A 200 23.12 -4.03 -12.50
C LYS A 200 22.58 -3.66 -13.87
N VAL A 201 21.68 -2.68 -13.92
CA VAL A 201 21.79 -1.71 -15.00
C VAL A 201 23.26 -1.31 -14.90
N LYS A 202 24.08 -1.81 -15.83
CA LYS A 202 25.51 -1.50 -15.88
C LYS A 202 25.59 -0.03 -16.23
N ILE A 203 25.33 0.83 -15.25
CA ILE A 203 25.79 2.19 -15.28
C ILE A 203 27.31 2.03 -15.31
N ILE A 204 27.91 2.40 -16.44
CA ILE A 204 29.34 2.28 -16.63
C ILE A 204 30.00 3.10 -15.52
N LYS A 205 30.59 2.41 -14.53
CA LYS A 205 31.06 2.98 -13.26
C LYS A 205 32.28 3.91 -13.37
N LYS A 206 32.73 4.21 -14.59
CA LYS A 206 33.96 4.96 -14.81
C LYS A 206 33.65 6.36 -15.31
N ILE A 207 34.13 7.34 -14.57
CA ILE A 207 34.37 8.69 -15.07
C ILE A 207 35.87 8.75 -15.36
N ASP A 208 36.22 8.98 -16.61
CA ASP A 208 37.63 9.10 -16.98
C ASP A 208 38.19 10.42 -16.44
N LEU A 209 39.36 10.32 -15.80
CA LEU A 209 40.13 11.46 -15.33
C LEU A 209 41.14 11.86 -16.41
N TYR A 210 41.42 13.16 -16.48
CA TYR A 210 42.46 13.73 -17.32
C TYR A 210 43.74 13.93 -16.52
N ASP A 211 44.81 14.33 -17.22
CA ASP A 211 46.02 14.84 -16.57
C ASP A 211 45.64 16.01 -15.66
N VAL A 212 46.20 16.00 -14.45
CA VAL A 212 45.82 16.97 -13.42
C VAL A 212 46.21 18.38 -13.86
N ASP A 213 45.21 19.26 -13.92
CA ASP A 213 45.37 20.69 -14.21
C ASP A 213 44.48 21.48 -13.24
N GLU A 214 45.08 21.95 -12.15
CA GLU A 214 44.37 22.66 -11.07
C GLU A 214 43.78 23.99 -11.55
N LYS A 215 44.44 24.68 -12.49
CA LYS A 215 43.94 25.95 -13.04
C LYS A 215 42.71 25.69 -13.91
N LEU A 216 42.79 24.71 -14.81
CA LEU A 216 41.69 24.35 -15.67
C LEU A 216 40.50 23.79 -14.88
N SER A 217 40.77 23.01 -13.83
CA SER A 217 39.76 22.54 -12.89
C SER A 217 39.02 23.71 -12.22
N SER A 218 39.75 24.72 -11.71
CA SER A 218 39.18 25.93 -11.12
C SER A 218 38.39 26.76 -12.14
N ASP A 219 38.87 26.88 -13.38
CA ASP A 219 38.16 27.60 -14.45
C ASP A 219 36.82 26.92 -14.79
N TYR A 220 36.79 25.58 -14.80
CA TYR A 220 35.57 24.82 -15.00
C TYR A 220 34.61 24.92 -13.82
N PHE A 221 35.11 24.92 -12.59
CA PHE A 221 34.29 25.15 -11.40
C PHE A 221 33.57 26.51 -11.49
N LYS A 222 34.29 27.57 -11.87
CA LYS A 222 33.71 28.90 -12.06
C LYS A 222 32.62 28.89 -13.13
N LYS A 223 32.88 28.28 -14.30
CA LYS A 223 31.88 28.14 -15.38
C LYS A 223 30.64 27.34 -14.93
N GLY A 224 30.83 26.32 -14.10
CA GLY A 224 29.74 25.55 -13.49
C GLY A 224 28.80 26.43 -12.68
N ASN A 225 29.36 27.30 -11.83
CA ASN A 225 28.57 28.28 -11.07
C ASN A 225 27.88 29.30 -11.98
N GLU A 226 28.57 29.84 -12.99
CA GLU A 226 27.98 30.82 -13.93
C GLU A 226 26.76 30.23 -14.68
N GLU A 227 26.84 28.97 -15.13
CA GLU A 227 25.70 28.30 -15.76
C GLU A 227 24.59 27.92 -14.77
N TYR A 228 24.93 27.62 -13.51
CA TYR A 228 23.94 27.38 -12.46
C TYR A 228 23.08 28.62 -12.21
N GLU A 229 23.71 29.80 -12.08
CA GLU A 229 23.01 31.08 -11.93
C GLU A 229 22.11 31.41 -13.13
N ARG A 230 22.51 30.98 -14.33
CA ARG A 230 21.70 31.07 -15.55
C ARG A 230 20.57 30.02 -15.61
N LYS A 231 20.45 29.15 -14.61
CA LYS A 231 19.53 28.00 -14.55
C LYS A 231 19.73 27.00 -15.68
N ASN A 232 20.91 27.00 -16.31
CA ASN A 232 21.29 26.03 -17.31
C ASN A 232 21.90 24.80 -16.64
N TYR A 233 21.03 24.01 -15.98
CA TYR A 233 21.46 22.91 -15.11
C TYR A 233 22.24 21.84 -15.86
N SER A 234 21.87 21.51 -17.11
CA SER A 234 22.61 20.54 -17.92
C SER A 234 24.06 20.98 -18.16
N ALA A 235 24.28 22.22 -18.61
CA ALA A 235 25.64 22.72 -18.85
C ALA A 235 26.44 22.88 -17.55
N SER A 236 25.78 23.37 -16.50
CA SER A 236 26.39 23.51 -15.17
C SER A 236 26.91 22.17 -14.64
N ALA A 237 26.10 21.12 -14.69
CA ALA A 237 26.47 19.79 -14.24
C ALA A 237 27.69 19.23 -15.00
N GLU A 238 27.78 19.47 -16.31
CA GLU A 238 28.93 19.09 -17.14
C GLU A 238 30.21 19.87 -16.81
N TYR A 239 30.10 21.17 -16.50
CA TYR A 239 31.27 21.95 -16.10
C TYR A 239 31.81 21.53 -14.73
N PHE A 240 30.94 21.23 -13.77
CA PHE A 240 31.37 20.63 -12.50
C PHE A 240 31.99 19.24 -12.69
N LEU A 241 31.48 18.44 -13.63
CA LEU A 241 32.11 17.17 -14.00
C LEU A 241 33.53 17.39 -14.52
N LYS A 242 33.72 18.33 -15.45
CA LYS A 242 35.05 18.65 -15.98
C LYS A 242 36.01 19.15 -14.91
N SER A 243 35.53 19.95 -13.96
CA SER A 243 36.31 20.37 -12.80
C SER A 243 36.85 19.16 -12.02
N TYR A 244 36.00 18.17 -11.73
CA TYR A 244 36.41 16.90 -11.13
C TYR A 244 37.39 16.11 -12.03
N GLN A 245 37.15 16.04 -13.35
CA GLN A 245 38.01 15.27 -14.25
C GLN A 245 39.46 15.79 -14.33
N TYR A 246 39.67 17.11 -14.21
CA TYR A 246 41.01 17.73 -14.16
C TYR A 246 41.58 17.88 -12.74
N GLY A 247 40.75 17.89 -11.70
CA GLY A 247 41.20 18.01 -10.30
C GLY A 247 41.33 16.68 -9.55
N GLY A 248 40.73 15.61 -10.06
CA GLY A 248 40.73 14.28 -9.46
C GLY A 248 40.10 14.25 -8.07
N LYS A 249 40.61 13.38 -7.19
CA LYS A 249 40.05 13.15 -5.84
C LYS A 249 40.08 14.38 -4.92
N LYS A 250 40.85 15.42 -5.24
CA LYS A 250 40.81 16.68 -4.47
C LYS A 250 39.50 17.45 -4.70
N GLU A 251 38.83 17.18 -5.82
CA GLU A 251 37.63 17.91 -6.29
C GLU A 251 36.35 17.08 -6.14
N LEU A 252 36.23 16.26 -5.09
CA LEU A 252 35.00 15.49 -4.84
C LEU A 252 33.78 16.39 -4.59
N GLY A 253 33.96 17.60 -4.06
CA GLY A 253 32.90 18.60 -3.96
C GLY A 253 32.33 18.99 -5.33
N SER A 254 33.19 19.13 -6.34
CA SER A 254 32.78 19.38 -7.73
C SER A 254 31.99 18.19 -8.30
N LEU A 255 32.38 16.95 -8.01
CA LEU A 255 31.61 15.77 -8.40
C LEU A 255 30.25 15.69 -7.70
N TYR A 256 30.17 16.08 -6.41
CA TYR A 256 28.91 16.20 -5.68
C TYR A 256 27.97 17.21 -6.34
N PHE A 257 28.43 18.42 -6.65
CA PHE A 257 27.61 19.42 -7.35
C PHE A 257 27.18 18.92 -8.72
N SER A 258 28.07 18.26 -9.46
CA SER A 258 27.77 17.64 -10.74
C SER A 258 26.65 16.59 -10.64
N ALA A 259 26.64 15.76 -9.59
CA ALA A 259 25.60 14.76 -9.34
C ALA A 259 24.26 15.41 -8.95
N TYR A 260 24.31 16.36 -8.01
CA TYR A 260 23.16 17.10 -7.51
C TYR A 260 22.45 17.87 -8.63
N ILE A 261 23.19 18.64 -9.43
CA ILE A 261 22.62 19.47 -10.50
C ILE A 261 22.06 18.59 -11.63
N SER A 262 22.67 17.44 -11.92
CA SER A 262 22.11 16.48 -12.88
C SER A 262 20.71 16.01 -12.52
N PHE A 263 20.38 15.87 -11.23
CA PHE A 263 19.02 15.55 -10.80
C PHE A 263 18.03 16.66 -11.20
N PHE A 264 18.35 17.93 -10.95
CA PHE A 264 17.50 19.06 -11.34
C PHE A 264 17.42 19.28 -12.86
N ALA A 265 18.44 18.81 -13.60
CA ALA A 265 18.40 18.76 -15.05
C ALA A 265 17.53 17.61 -15.59
N GLY A 266 16.99 16.73 -14.74
CA GLY A 266 16.24 15.53 -15.15
C GLY A 266 17.11 14.37 -15.63
N ASN A 267 18.44 14.50 -15.52
CA ASN A 267 19.40 13.50 -15.99
C ASN A 267 19.69 12.46 -14.90
N TYR A 268 18.67 11.69 -14.52
CA TYR A 268 18.71 10.86 -13.31
C TYR A 268 19.76 9.74 -13.35
N ILE A 269 19.98 9.13 -14.51
CA ILE A 269 20.99 8.08 -14.69
C ILE A 269 22.40 8.65 -14.46
N GLU A 270 22.70 9.84 -14.99
CA GLU A 270 23.99 10.48 -14.80
C GLU A 270 24.18 11.00 -13.37
N SER A 271 23.10 11.49 -12.74
CA SER A 271 23.13 11.83 -11.32
C SER A 271 23.52 10.62 -10.46
N LEU A 272 22.87 9.46 -10.67
CA LEU A 272 23.17 8.22 -9.97
C LEU A 272 24.61 7.74 -10.23
N LYS A 273 25.06 7.78 -11.49
CA LYS A 273 26.44 7.45 -11.86
C LYS A 273 27.45 8.28 -11.08
N ARG A 274 27.23 9.60 -11.00
CA ARG A 274 28.14 10.54 -10.32
C ARG A 274 28.14 10.33 -8.81
N TYR A 275 26.97 10.09 -8.21
CA TYR A 275 26.89 9.75 -6.79
C TYR A 275 27.56 8.42 -6.45
N GLU A 276 27.47 7.40 -7.31
CA GLU A 276 28.18 6.14 -7.11
C GLU A 276 29.70 6.35 -7.14
N VAL A 277 30.23 7.05 -8.16
CA VAL A 277 31.65 7.38 -8.24
C VAL A 277 32.11 8.25 -7.06
N LEU A 278 31.27 9.17 -6.60
CA LEU A 278 31.55 10.02 -5.45
C LEU A 278 31.77 9.19 -4.18
N LEU A 279 30.86 8.25 -3.89
CA LEU A 279 30.96 7.36 -2.74
C LEU A 279 32.14 6.38 -2.84
N ASP A 280 32.38 5.80 -4.02
CA ASP A 280 33.52 4.89 -4.27
C ASP A 280 34.89 5.58 -4.05
N ASN A 281 34.94 6.90 -4.20
CA ASN A 281 36.15 7.69 -3.95
C ASN A 281 36.27 8.22 -2.50
N GLY A 282 35.42 7.75 -1.59
CA GLY A 282 35.54 8.00 -0.16
C GLY A 282 34.96 9.33 0.30
N TYR A 283 34.04 9.94 -0.46
CA TYR A 283 33.31 11.13 -0.01
C TYR A 283 32.49 10.80 1.23
N ASN A 284 32.60 11.63 2.27
CA ASN A 284 32.00 11.39 3.58
C ASN A 284 31.27 12.61 4.17
N GLU A 285 31.15 13.69 3.39
CA GLU A 285 30.39 14.88 3.75
C GLU A 285 28.94 14.75 3.29
N ASN A 286 28.00 15.42 3.97
CA ASN A 286 26.58 15.50 3.56
C ASN A 286 25.93 14.15 3.14
N LEU A 287 26.37 13.03 3.73
CA LEU A 287 25.96 11.68 3.30
C LEU A 287 24.45 11.48 3.33
N LYS A 288 23.76 12.09 4.31
CA LYS A 288 22.29 12.14 4.36
C LYS A 288 21.70 12.67 3.05
N ASP A 289 22.18 13.82 2.56
CA ASP A 289 21.66 14.45 1.35
C ASP A 289 22.07 13.67 0.09
N VAL A 290 23.29 13.11 0.05
CA VAL A 290 23.72 12.20 -1.01
C VAL A 290 22.73 11.04 -1.16
N TYR A 291 22.46 10.30 -0.07
CA TYR A 291 21.53 9.18 -0.11
C TYR A 291 20.08 9.60 -0.35
N LYS A 292 19.66 10.77 0.15
CA LYS A 292 18.35 11.37 -0.18
C LYS A 292 18.21 11.59 -1.68
N PHE A 293 19.19 12.21 -2.33
CA PHE A 293 19.12 12.45 -3.78
C PHE A 293 19.27 11.16 -4.59
N ILE A 294 20.05 10.17 -4.15
CA ILE A 294 20.03 8.83 -4.76
C ILE A 294 18.60 8.25 -4.72
N ALA A 295 17.92 8.35 -3.57
CA ALA A 295 16.54 7.87 -3.45
C ALA A 295 15.56 8.63 -4.36
N LEU A 296 15.68 9.96 -4.43
CA LEU A 296 14.84 10.79 -5.30
C LEU A 296 15.09 10.51 -6.79
N ASN A 297 16.32 10.23 -7.21
CA ASN A 297 16.61 9.79 -8.57
C ASN A 297 15.88 8.49 -8.89
N HIS A 298 15.97 7.50 -8.01
CA HIS A 298 15.24 6.23 -8.17
C HIS A 298 13.72 6.42 -8.21
N LEU A 299 13.16 7.30 -7.37
CA LEU A 299 11.73 7.64 -7.43
C LEU A 299 11.30 8.22 -8.78
N ASN A 300 12.09 9.13 -9.35
CA ASN A 300 11.78 9.71 -10.66
C ASN A 300 11.93 8.70 -11.81
N MET A 301 12.70 7.64 -11.60
CA MET A 301 12.81 6.48 -12.50
C MET A 301 11.79 5.38 -12.19
N GLU A 302 10.85 5.63 -11.27
CA GLU A 302 9.83 4.68 -10.78
C GLU A 302 10.39 3.41 -10.10
N ASP A 303 11.67 3.43 -9.72
CA ASP A 303 12.34 2.37 -8.98
C ASP A 303 12.10 2.54 -7.47
N ASN A 304 10.88 2.22 -7.04
CA ASN A 304 10.43 2.39 -5.66
C ASN A 304 11.28 1.57 -4.66
N TYR A 305 11.83 0.43 -5.07
CA TYR A 305 12.65 -0.43 -4.21
C TYR A 305 13.99 0.22 -3.89
N LYS A 306 14.74 0.65 -4.91
CA LYS A 306 16.03 1.31 -4.69
C LYS A 306 15.88 2.66 -4.00
N ALA A 307 14.76 3.34 -4.24
CA ALA A 307 14.39 4.53 -3.48
C ALA A 307 14.28 4.25 -1.97
N LEU A 308 13.50 3.25 -1.55
CA LEU A 308 13.37 2.87 -0.14
C LEU A 308 14.72 2.49 0.49
N LYS A 309 15.56 1.75 -0.22
CA LYS A 309 16.89 1.37 0.24
C LYS A 309 17.80 2.57 0.46
N ALA A 310 17.77 3.53 -0.47
CA ALA A 310 18.54 4.76 -0.35
C ALA A 310 17.98 5.70 0.73
N PHE A 311 16.66 5.77 0.93
CA PHE A 311 16.09 6.49 2.07
C PHE A 311 16.48 5.85 3.41
N SER A 312 16.47 4.52 3.52
CA SER A 312 17.00 3.83 4.70
C SER A 312 18.46 4.19 4.98
N LYS A 313 19.28 4.31 3.94
CA LYS A 313 20.66 4.77 4.08
C LYS A 313 20.76 6.23 4.52
N ALA A 314 19.91 7.11 4.01
CA ALA A 314 19.85 8.51 4.45
C ALA A 314 19.51 8.62 5.95
N ASN A 315 18.55 7.79 6.43
CA ASN A 315 18.14 7.75 7.83
C ASN A 315 19.26 7.29 8.80
N GLU A 316 20.26 6.52 8.33
CA GLU A 316 21.43 6.15 9.16
C GLU A 316 22.23 7.39 9.61
N TYR A 317 22.13 8.51 8.90
CA TYR A 317 22.86 9.75 9.19
C TYR A 317 22.02 10.81 9.91
N ASN A 318 20.69 10.73 9.83
CA ASN A 318 19.74 11.52 10.63
C ASN A 318 18.32 10.94 10.50
N THR A 319 17.72 10.50 11.61
CA THR A 319 16.39 9.87 11.62
C THR A 319 15.22 10.87 11.66
N ASP A 320 15.48 12.13 12.01
CA ASP A 320 14.44 13.13 12.31
C ASP A 320 14.42 14.27 11.26
N ASP A 321 14.79 13.95 10.02
CA ASP A 321 14.70 14.88 8.89
C ASP A 321 13.27 14.91 8.34
N TYR A 322 12.60 16.06 8.50
CA TYR A 322 11.21 16.22 8.09
C TYR A 322 10.99 15.90 6.60
N ASP A 323 11.86 16.40 5.72
CA ASP A 323 11.69 16.22 4.28
C ASP A 323 11.83 14.75 3.91
N LEU A 324 12.80 14.05 4.50
CA LEU A 324 12.99 12.61 4.33
C LEU A 324 11.76 11.81 4.77
N ILE A 325 11.19 12.13 5.94
CA ILE A 325 9.97 11.50 6.44
C ILE A 325 8.80 11.72 5.48
N ILE A 326 8.64 12.94 4.93
CA ILE A 326 7.59 13.25 3.96
C ILE A 326 7.79 12.53 2.63
N TYR A 327 9.03 12.43 2.13
CA TYR A 327 9.32 11.67 0.91
C TYR A 327 8.97 10.19 1.07
N GLU A 328 9.32 9.58 2.20
CA GLU A 328 8.93 8.20 2.51
C GLU A 328 7.42 8.05 2.67
N ALA A 329 6.75 8.98 3.36
CA ALA A 329 5.31 8.99 3.51
C ALA A 329 4.63 8.97 2.13
N ASN A 330 5.01 9.87 1.23
CA ASN A 330 4.45 9.96 -0.12
C ASN A 330 4.72 8.70 -0.93
N LEU A 331 5.89 8.07 -0.75
CA LEU A 331 6.20 6.80 -1.40
C LEU A 331 5.29 5.68 -0.89
N TYR A 332 5.11 5.54 0.43
CA TYR A 332 4.20 4.55 1.00
C TYR A 332 2.75 4.79 0.57
N PHE A 333 2.31 6.05 0.47
CA PHE A 333 1.01 6.40 -0.08
C PHE A 333 0.87 5.97 -1.56
N LYS A 334 1.88 6.25 -2.40
CA LYS A 334 1.90 5.81 -3.81
C LYS A 334 1.81 4.28 -3.93
N LEU A 335 2.43 3.55 -3.00
CA LEU A 335 2.40 2.09 -2.92
C LEU A 335 1.10 1.54 -2.32
N GLY A 336 0.21 2.37 -1.80
CA GLY A 336 -1.02 1.94 -1.12
C GLY A 336 -0.79 1.36 0.28
N ASN A 337 0.41 1.54 0.85
CA ASN A 337 0.73 1.06 2.19
C ASN A 337 0.30 2.09 3.25
N ASN A 338 -1.01 2.14 3.51
CA ASN A 338 -1.62 3.11 4.43
C ASN A 338 -1.11 2.99 5.87
N VAL A 339 -0.65 1.80 6.28
CA VAL A 339 -0.05 1.59 7.61
C VAL A 339 1.26 2.37 7.75
N LYS A 340 2.20 2.15 6.82
CA LYS A 340 3.49 2.85 6.83
C LYS A 340 3.34 4.34 6.53
N PHE A 341 2.39 4.71 5.67
CA PHE A 341 2.07 6.10 5.41
C PHE A 341 1.63 6.82 6.68
N ARG A 342 0.67 6.23 7.43
CA ARG A 342 0.24 6.77 8.73
C ARG A 342 1.40 6.89 9.72
N GLU A 343 2.20 5.83 9.89
CA GLU A 343 3.37 5.85 10.78
C GLU A 343 4.32 7.03 10.46
N LYS A 344 4.54 7.31 9.17
CA LYS A 344 5.39 8.42 8.73
C LYS A 344 4.74 9.78 8.94
N LEU A 345 3.44 9.91 8.72
CA LEU A 345 2.71 11.15 9.05
C LEU A 345 2.71 11.42 10.56
N GLU A 346 2.58 10.40 11.41
CA GLU A 346 2.69 10.55 12.87
C GLU A 346 4.10 10.98 13.30
N GLN A 347 5.15 10.47 12.64
CA GLN A 347 6.53 10.94 12.85
C GLN A 347 6.68 12.41 12.42
N ALA A 348 6.19 12.77 11.22
CA ALA A 348 6.21 14.14 10.72
C ALA A 348 5.46 15.09 11.66
N LEU A 349 4.33 14.64 12.22
CA LEU A 349 3.51 15.43 13.14
C LEU A 349 4.23 15.71 14.46
N LYS A 350 5.07 14.79 14.96
CA LYS A 350 5.91 15.06 16.14
C LYS A 350 6.89 16.20 15.90
N LEU A 351 7.43 16.31 14.68
CA LEU A 351 8.36 17.39 14.31
C LEU A 351 7.64 18.71 14.01
N LYS A 352 6.47 18.65 13.38
CA LYS A 352 5.65 19.81 13.04
C LYS A 352 4.21 19.65 13.54
N PRO A 353 3.96 19.81 14.85
CA PRO A 353 2.66 19.55 15.46
C PRO A 353 1.54 20.51 15.01
N TYR A 354 1.92 21.62 14.38
CA TYR A 354 1.02 22.66 13.89
C TYR A 354 0.89 22.68 12.36
N ASP A 355 1.31 21.63 11.64
CA ASP A 355 1.09 21.55 10.19
C ASP A 355 -0.36 21.07 9.89
N PRO A 356 -1.23 21.94 9.33
CA PRO A 356 -2.62 21.58 9.05
C PRO A 356 -2.74 20.43 8.04
N LYS A 357 -1.78 20.25 7.13
CA LYS A 357 -1.82 19.18 6.11
C LYS A 357 -1.62 17.81 6.74
N LEU A 358 -0.78 17.71 7.77
CA LEU A 358 -0.55 16.44 8.48
C LEU A 358 -1.80 16.02 9.24
N HIS A 359 -2.45 16.96 9.94
CA HIS A 359 -3.73 16.72 10.59
C HIS A 359 -4.79 16.32 9.58
N TYR A 360 -4.91 17.02 8.44
CA TYR A 360 -5.85 16.66 7.38
C TYR A 360 -5.64 15.22 6.88
N ASN A 361 -4.40 14.86 6.51
CA ASN A 361 -4.09 13.54 5.97
C ASN A 361 -4.32 12.42 7.01
N LEU A 362 -4.00 12.65 8.29
CA LEU A 362 -4.31 11.71 9.37
C LEU A 362 -5.83 11.58 9.59
N GLY A 363 -6.58 12.68 9.44
CA GLY A 363 -8.04 12.66 9.45
C GLY A 363 -8.62 11.78 8.34
N VAL A 364 -8.11 11.92 7.11
CA VAL A 364 -8.51 11.07 5.97
C VAL A 364 -8.21 9.59 6.25
N LEU A 365 -7.02 9.27 6.74
CA LEU A 365 -6.65 7.89 7.07
C LEU A 365 -7.51 7.27 8.17
N HIS A 366 -7.98 8.07 9.12
CA HIS A 366 -8.90 7.60 10.15
C HIS A 366 -10.32 7.44 9.62
N LEU A 367 -10.76 8.31 8.71
CA LEU A 367 -12.05 8.18 8.03
C LEU A 367 -12.11 6.92 7.16
N GLU A 368 -11.03 6.58 6.44
CA GLU A 368 -10.93 5.37 5.59
C GLU A 368 -11.05 4.05 6.37
N VAL A 369 -10.80 4.07 7.68
CA VAL A 369 -10.91 2.89 8.55
C VAL A 369 -12.08 3.01 9.54
N ASP A 370 -13.06 3.86 9.20
CA ASP A 370 -14.29 4.11 9.97
C ASP A 370 -14.04 4.55 11.42
N ASN A 371 -12.88 5.14 11.70
CA ASN A 371 -12.56 5.72 13.01
C ASN A 371 -13.00 7.19 13.03
N TYR A 372 -14.32 7.39 13.06
CA TYR A 372 -14.93 8.71 12.94
C TYR A 372 -14.53 9.65 14.08
N GLU A 373 -14.33 9.15 15.30
CA GLU A 373 -13.93 9.99 16.43
C GLU A 373 -12.55 10.62 16.22
N ARG A 374 -11.56 9.83 15.78
CA ARG A 374 -10.22 10.38 15.51
C ARG A 374 -10.20 11.23 14.25
N ALA A 375 -10.94 10.83 13.22
CA ALA A 375 -11.06 11.63 12.00
C ALA A 375 -11.60 13.03 12.31
N GLU A 376 -12.68 13.12 13.10
CA GLU A 376 -13.26 14.40 13.53
C GLU A 376 -12.25 15.25 14.30
N GLN A 377 -11.49 14.67 15.24
CA GLN A 377 -10.46 15.39 16.00
C GLN A 377 -9.39 15.99 15.08
N TYR A 378 -8.88 15.19 14.14
CA TYR A 378 -7.85 15.62 13.20
C TYR A 378 -8.35 16.68 12.22
N PHE A 379 -9.55 16.53 11.65
CA PHE A 379 -10.11 17.55 10.77
C PHE A 379 -10.38 18.86 11.51
N LYS A 380 -10.92 18.80 12.73
CA LYS A 380 -11.09 20.00 13.57
C LYS A 380 -9.76 20.69 13.84
N LYS A 381 -8.70 19.93 14.14
CA LYS A 381 -7.37 20.52 14.37
C LYS A 381 -6.81 21.15 13.10
N SER A 382 -6.98 20.50 11.95
CA SER A 382 -6.58 21.03 10.65
C SER A 382 -7.29 22.36 10.32
N ILE A 383 -8.59 22.45 10.62
CA ILE A 383 -9.41 23.65 10.45
C ILE A 383 -8.98 24.77 11.41
N GLU A 384 -8.75 24.46 12.68
CA GLU A 384 -8.27 25.42 13.69
C GLU A 384 -6.95 26.08 13.27
N LEU A 385 -6.04 25.29 12.68
CA LEU A 385 -4.72 25.75 12.24
C LEU A 385 -4.77 26.55 10.94
N LYS A 386 -5.75 26.30 10.07
CA LYS A 386 -5.87 26.96 8.76
C LYS A 386 -7.35 27.10 8.34
N PRO A 387 -8.09 28.07 8.92
CA PRO A 387 -9.53 28.16 8.72
C PRO A 387 -9.93 28.54 7.29
N ASN A 388 -9.19 29.45 6.62
CA ASN A 388 -9.63 30.08 5.37
C ASN A 388 -9.11 29.42 4.08
N ASP A 389 -8.42 28.29 4.17
CA ASP A 389 -7.79 27.64 3.00
C ASP A 389 -7.69 26.12 3.25
N ASN A 390 -8.84 25.55 3.61
CA ASN A 390 -9.00 24.13 3.95
C ASN A 390 -10.44 23.62 3.79
N THR A 391 -11.13 24.03 2.72
CA THR A 391 -12.53 23.62 2.43
C THR A 391 -12.69 22.09 2.36
N ASP A 392 -11.66 21.37 1.95
CA ASP A 392 -11.63 19.91 1.95
C ASP A 392 -11.74 19.32 3.36
N ALA A 393 -11.06 19.90 4.36
CA ALA A 393 -11.20 19.45 5.76
C ALA A 393 -12.61 19.70 6.30
N TYR A 394 -13.25 20.82 5.94
CA TYR A 394 -14.65 21.08 6.30
C TYR A 394 -15.58 20.04 5.67
N THR A 395 -15.36 19.72 4.39
CA THR A 395 -16.16 18.73 3.66
C THR A 395 -16.00 17.34 4.28
N ASN A 396 -14.77 16.90 4.55
CA ASN A 396 -14.52 15.61 5.19
C ASN A 396 -15.01 15.57 6.64
N LEU A 397 -14.98 16.69 7.37
CA LEU A 397 -15.58 16.79 8.70
C LEU A 397 -17.10 16.61 8.65
N VAL A 398 -17.78 17.24 7.67
CA VAL A 398 -19.22 17.04 7.43
C VAL A 398 -19.52 15.57 7.16
N VAL A 399 -18.77 14.94 6.24
CA VAL A 399 -18.92 13.51 5.95
C VAL A 399 -18.71 12.67 7.21
N THR A 400 -17.62 12.92 7.96
CA THR A 400 -17.30 12.19 9.19
C THR A 400 -18.42 12.28 10.23
N ILE A 401 -18.98 13.47 10.45
CA ILE A 401 -20.07 13.67 11.41
C ILE A 401 -21.34 12.97 10.93
N LEU A 402 -21.65 13.04 9.63
CA LEU A 402 -22.82 12.39 9.05
C LEU A 402 -22.70 10.86 8.95
N SER A 403 -21.50 10.28 8.86
CA SER A 403 -21.33 8.83 8.93
C SER A 403 -21.78 8.25 10.28
N GLY A 404 -21.73 9.04 11.36
CA GLY A 404 -22.33 8.67 12.64
C GLY A 404 -23.87 8.59 12.62
N GLU A 405 -24.52 9.11 11.57
CA GLU A 405 -25.97 9.01 11.38
C GLU A 405 -26.43 7.60 11.03
N ASP A 406 -25.63 6.86 10.26
CA ASP A 406 -26.00 5.52 9.76
C ASP A 406 -26.28 4.56 10.93
N TYR A 407 -25.44 4.61 11.97
CA TYR A 407 -25.65 3.85 13.21
C TYR A 407 -26.98 4.20 13.90
N LEU A 408 -27.32 5.49 13.94
CA LEU A 408 -28.58 5.94 14.54
C LEU A 408 -29.78 5.44 13.72
N ILE A 409 -29.71 5.56 12.40
CA ILE A 409 -30.78 5.10 11.49
C ILE A 409 -30.98 3.60 11.59
N GLU A 410 -29.90 2.81 11.56
CA GLU A 410 -29.96 1.35 11.68
C GLU A 410 -30.64 0.93 12.98
N ARG A 411 -30.21 1.53 14.10
CA ARG A 411 -30.80 1.26 15.42
C ARG A 411 -32.27 1.68 15.48
N MET A 412 -32.64 2.83 14.93
CA MET A 412 -34.02 3.31 14.87
C MET A 412 -34.92 2.37 14.05
N ASN A 413 -34.43 1.87 12.91
CA ASN A 413 -35.18 0.96 12.04
C ASN A 413 -35.38 -0.44 12.65
N GLY A 414 -34.48 -0.85 13.56
CA GLY A 414 -34.57 -2.13 14.25
C GLY A 414 -35.55 -2.16 15.43
N LEU A 415 -36.14 -1.01 15.81
CA LEU A 415 -37.07 -0.92 16.94
C LEU A 415 -38.49 -1.34 16.54
N GLY A 416 -39.16 -2.09 17.41
CA GLY A 416 -40.59 -2.39 17.33
C GLY A 416 -41.48 -1.25 17.81
N ILE A 417 -42.73 -1.58 18.16
CA ILE A 417 -43.78 -0.61 18.53
C ILE A 417 -44.13 -0.61 20.02
N SER A 418 -43.37 -1.32 20.87
CA SER A 418 -43.64 -1.34 22.31
C SER A 418 -43.40 0.04 22.96
N PRO A 419 -44.02 0.34 24.12
CA PRO A 419 -43.78 1.59 24.83
C PRO A 419 -42.30 1.85 25.17
N GLU A 420 -41.54 0.81 25.50
CA GLU A 420 -40.11 0.87 25.77
C GLU A 420 -39.30 1.20 24.50
N GLU A 421 -39.61 0.54 23.38
CA GLU A 421 -38.96 0.78 22.10
C GLU A 421 -39.28 2.18 21.53
N ASN A 422 -40.52 2.67 21.71
CA ASN A 422 -40.88 4.04 21.33
C ASN A 422 -40.08 5.09 22.11
N LYS A 423 -39.85 4.88 23.41
CA LYS A 423 -38.99 5.78 24.21
C LYS A 423 -37.55 5.78 23.72
N GLU A 424 -37.03 4.61 23.33
CA GLU A 424 -35.69 4.50 22.76
C GLU A 424 -35.61 5.18 21.38
N TYR A 425 -36.64 5.04 20.55
CA TYR A 425 -36.74 5.75 19.27
C TYR A 425 -36.69 7.27 19.47
N ASP A 426 -37.46 7.81 20.41
CA ASP A 426 -37.49 9.24 20.71
C ASP A 426 -36.11 9.75 21.16
N LYS A 427 -35.40 8.96 21.96
CA LYS A 427 -34.03 9.26 22.39
C LYS A 427 -33.07 9.32 21.20
N LEU A 428 -33.09 8.31 20.32
CA LEU A 428 -32.23 8.28 19.12
C LEU A 428 -32.57 9.41 18.14
N ALA A 429 -33.85 9.77 18.02
CA ALA A 429 -34.28 10.92 17.23
C ALA A 429 -33.69 12.23 17.76
N LEU A 430 -33.64 12.41 19.08
CA LEU A 430 -32.98 13.57 19.72
C LEU A 430 -31.47 13.57 19.48
N GLU A 431 -30.80 12.42 19.61
CA GLU A 431 -29.35 12.28 19.31
C GLU A 431 -29.03 12.67 17.86
N ARG A 432 -29.88 12.23 16.91
CA ARG A 432 -29.78 12.60 15.49
C ARG A 432 -29.97 14.10 15.27
N ILE A 433 -30.90 14.75 15.97
CA ILE A 433 -31.08 16.20 15.90
C ILE A 433 -29.84 16.94 16.41
N GLU A 434 -29.22 16.47 17.49
CA GLU A 434 -27.98 17.07 18.01
C GLU A 434 -26.80 16.91 17.05
N LEU A 435 -26.68 15.75 16.39
CA LEU A 435 -25.72 15.52 15.30
C LEU A 435 -25.91 16.55 14.17
N TYR A 436 -27.16 16.78 13.77
CA TYR A 436 -27.50 17.77 12.74
C TYR A 436 -27.24 19.22 13.15
N LYS A 437 -27.46 19.57 14.42
CA LYS A 437 -27.08 20.88 14.94
C LYS A 437 -25.57 21.08 14.91
N ARG A 438 -24.78 20.02 15.19
CA ARG A 438 -23.31 20.06 15.12
C ARG A 438 -22.78 20.23 13.70
N VAL A 439 -23.38 19.57 12.71
CA VAL A 439 -22.88 19.62 11.31
C VAL A 439 -23.27 20.90 10.58
N LYS A 440 -24.42 21.49 10.93
CA LYS A 440 -24.98 22.69 10.30
C LYS A 440 -23.99 23.85 10.10
N PRO A 441 -23.24 24.33 11.11
CA PRO A 441 -22.33 25.47 10.93
C PRO A 441 -21.24 25.20 9.89
N TYR A 442 -20.79 23.95 9.74
CA TYR A 442 -19.79 23.58 8.74
C TYR A 442 -20.37 23.59 7.32
N LEU A 443 -21.61 23.09 7.14
CA LEU A 443 -22.32 23.17 5.86
C LEU A 443 -22.56 24.63 5.42
N GLU A 444 -22.95 25.50 6.36
CA GLU A 444 -23.14 26.93 6.11
C GLU A 444 -21.82 27.60 5.69
N TYR A 445 -20.72 27.29 6.39
CA TYR A 445 -19.40 27.80 6.04
C TYR A 445 -18.97 27.38 4.62
N ILE A 446 -19.12 26.10 4.25
CA ILE A 446 -18.75 25.61 2.92
C ILE A 446 -19.54 26.35 1.82
N LEU A 447 -20.81 26.71 2.05
CA LEU A 447 -21.62 27.46 1.07
C LEU A 447 -21.27 28.95 0.99
N VAL A 448 -20.60 29.52 2.00
CA VAL A 448 -20.03 30.87 1.88
C VAL A 448 -18.86 30.86 0.89
N GLU A 449 -17.97 29.87 1.00
CA GLU A 449 -16.79 29.73 0.14
C GLU A 449 -17.10 29.16 -1.25
N ALA A 450 -18.06 28.24 -1.33
CA ALA A 450 -18.52 27.61 -2.56
C ALA A 450 -20.04 27.76 -2.74
N PRO A 451 -20.55 28.97 -3.06
CA PRO A 451 -21.99 29.25 -3.12
C PRO A 451 -22.75 28.40 -4.14
N ASN A 452 -22.06 27.82 -5.13
CA ASN A 452 -22.67 27.01 -6.18
C ASN A 452 -22.65 25.50 -5.89
N ASN A 453 -22.13 25.06 -4.74
CA ASN A 453 -22.09 23.63 -4.38
C ASN A 453 -23.52 23.10 -4.11
N VAL A 454 -24.11 22.45 -5.11
CA VAL A 454 -25.49 21.95 -5.07
C VAL A 454 -25.65 20.82 -4.04
N GLU A 455 -24.64 19.97 -3.90
CA GLU A 455 -24.66 18.83 -2.99
C GLU A 455 -24.73 19.29 -1.53
N ILE A 456 -23.81 20.18 -1.12
CA ILE A 456 -23.80 20.75 0.23
C ILE A 456 -25.09 21.51 0.53
N ARG A 457 -25.64 22.24 -0.46
CA ARG A 457 -26.93 22.93 -0.31
C ARG A 457 -28.09 21.95 -0.07
N ASN A 458 -28.13 20.84 -0.79
CA ASN A 458 -29.15 19.81 -0.61
C ASN A 458 -29.03 19.15 0.77
N THR A 459 -27.80 18.83 1.20
CA THR A 459 -27.52 18.29 2.53
C THR A 459 -27.98 19.26 3.62
N LEU A 460 -27.65 20.55 3.52
CA LEU A 460 -28.10 21.58 4.47
C LEU A 460 -29.63 21.71 4.51
N ASN A 461 -30.31 21.63 3.37
CA ASN A 461 -31.78 21.64 3.32
C ASN A 461 -32.39 20.44 4.04
N ASN A 462 -31.82 19.24 3.87
CA ASN A 462 -32.27 18.02 4.55
C ASN A 462 -32.06 18.12 6.07
N VAL A 463 -30.87 18.56 6.49
CA VAL A 463 -30.53 18.83 7.90
C VAL A 463 -31.52 19.81 8.53
N ASN A 464 -31.78 20.95 7.87
CA ASN A 464 -32.72 21.96 8.36
C ASN A 464 -34.16 21.43 8.45
N LYS A 465 -34.59 20.57 7.52
CA LYS A 465 -35.93 19.97 7.54
C LYS A 465 -36.15 19.10 8.78
N VAL A 466 -35.16 18.29 9.16
CA VAL A 466 -35.24 17.43 10.34
C VAL A 466 -35.17 18.25 11.63
N ILE A 467 -34.24 19.21 11.71
CA ILE A 467 -34.17 20.12 12.87
C ILE A 467 -35.51 20.86 13.08
N ASN A 468 -36.13 21.37 12.02
CA ASN A 468 -37.37 22.13 12.14
C ASN A 468 -38.61 21.29 12.43
N LYS A 469 -38.64 20.01 12.02
CA LYS A 469 -39.72 19.08 12.38
C LYS A 469 -39.79 18.83 13.88
N SER A 470 -38.64 18.85 14.59
CA SER A 470 -38.59 18.64 16.05
C SER A 470 -39.13 19.80 16.90
N LYS A 471 -39.37 20.97 16.28
CA LYS A 471 -39.89 22.16 16.96
C LYS A 471 -41.43 22.26 16.94
N LYS A 472 -42.09 21.35 16.21
CA LYS A 472 -43.54 21.24 16.11
C LYS A 472 -43.99 19.99 16.84
#